data_AF-G5DWH0-F1
#
_entry.id   AF-G5DWH0-F1
#
_cell.length_a   1.000
_cell.length_b   1.000
_cell.length_c   1.000
_cell.angle_alpha   90.00
_cell.angle_beta   90.00
_cell.angle_gamma   90.00
#
_symmetry.space_group_name_H-M   'P 1'
#
loop_
_entity.id
_entity.type
_entity.pdbx_description
1 polymer ?
#
loop_
_entity_poly.entity_id
_entity_poly.type
_entity_poly.pdbx_seq_one_letter_code
_entity_poly.pdbx_strand_id
1 'polypeptide(L)'
;NQKDKHVSFFKKIEITDVSDDTKDKDEILESEFFDTRQAFLSLCQGNHYQYDTLRRAKHSSMMVLYHLHNPTAPAFVITCCICRLDIETGQGWRCETCPDYDVCNACYQNGVIDHPHKLTNHPTIADRDAQNKEARQQRVVQLRKMLELLVHASQCRSPTCQYPNCRKVKGLFRHGIQCRTRASGGCGLCKKMWYLLQLHARACKESECHVPRCRDLKEHVRRLQQQSDSRRRAAVMEMMRQRAKEVADNS
;
A
#
# COMPACT_ATOMS: atom_id res chain seq x y z
N ASN A 1 -32.45 3.01 -55.74
CA ASN A 1 -31.85 2.49 -54.49
C ASN A 1 -30.57 3.21 -54.16
N GLN A 2 -30.68 4.32 -53.44
CA GLN A 2 -29.53 5.04 -52.87
C GLN A 2 -28.91 4.18 -51.77
N LYS A 3 -27.61 3.89 -51.90
CA LYS A 3 -26.81 3.32 -50.81
C LYS A 3 -26.30 4.49 -49.98
N ASP A 4 -26.93 4.73 -48.83
CA ASP A 4 -26.42 5.66 -47.83
C ASP A 4 -25.08 5.15 -47.30
N LYS A 5 -24.01 5.81 -47.73
CA LYS A 5 -22.69 5.67 -47.12
C LYS A 5 -22.75 6.38 -45.77
N HIS A 6 -23.00 5.65 -44.70
CA HIS A 6 -22.73 6.15 -43.35
C HIS A 6 -21.22 6.35 -43.22
N VAL A 7 -20.76 7.57 -43.53
CA VAL A 7 -19.43 8.05 -43.17
C VAL A 7 -19.43 8.11 -41.65
N SER A 8 -18.98 7.03 -41.01
CA SER A 8 -18.71 6.97 -39.58
C SER A 8 -17.60 7.98 -39.28
N PHE A 9 -18.03 9.20 -38.96
CA PHE A 9 -17.20 10.30 -38.51
C PHE A 9 -16.66 9.90 -37.14
N PHE A 10 -15.59 9.12 -37.10
CA PHE A 10 -14.76 8.95 -35.90
C PHE A 10 -14.13 10.31 -35.62
N LYS A 11 -14.88 11.16 -34.92
CA LYS A 11 -14.38 12.42 -34.41
C LYS A 11 -13.30 12.02 -33.41
N LYS A 12 -12.03 12.20 -33.79
CA LYS A 12 -10.92 12.18 -32.83
C LYS A 12 -11.25 13.25 -31.80
N ILE A 13 -11.71 12.81 -30.63
CA ILE A 13 -11.81 13.69 -29.47
C ILE A 13 -10.36 13.89 -29.06
N GLU A 14 -9.79 15.03 -29.44
CA GLU A 14 -8.54 15.48 -28.86
C GLU A 14 -8.81 15.71 -27.38
N ILE A 15 -8.31 14.81 -26.53
CA ILE A 15 -8.38 14.99 -25.08
C ILE A 15 -7.30 16.02 -24.74
N THR A 16 -7.63 17.30 -24.86
CA THR A 16 -6.71 18.44 -24.70
C THR A 16 -6.37 18.77 -23.24
N ASP A 17 -6.76 17.92 -22.29
CA ASP A 17 -6.62 18.22 -20.86
C ASP A 17 -6.35 16.98 -19.99
N VAL A 18 -5.64 15.97 -20.53
CA VAL A 18 -5.14 14.90 -19.67
C VAL A 18 -3.93 15.43 -18.91
N SER A 19 -4.12 15.76 -17.63
CA SER A 19 -3.02 16.03 -16.69
C SER A 19 -1.90 15.00 -16.90
N ASP A 20 -0.69 15.46 -17.20
CA ASP A 20 0.48 14.60 -17.42
C ASP A 20 0.80 13.73 -16.18
N ASP A 21 0.25 14.09 -15.03
CA ASP A 21 0.43 13.43 -13.76
C ASP A 21 -0.93 12.89 -13.27
N THR A 22 -1.06 11.57 -13.22
CA THR A 22 -2.09 10.90 -12.42
C THR A 22 -1.61 10.91 -10.97
N LYS A 23 -1.62 12.10 -10.35
CA LYS A 23 -1.48 12.17 -8.89
C LYS A 23 -2.72 11.54 -8.31
N ASP A 24 -2.58 10.29 -7.93
CA ASP A 24 -3.55 9.66 -7.06
C ASP A 24 -3.61 10.51 -5.78
N LYS A 25 -4.74 11.21 -5.62
CA LYS A 25 -5.01 12.01 -4.43
C LYS A 25 -5.44 11.10 -3.29
N ASP A 26 -5.82 9.86 -3.60
CA ASP A 26 -6.24 8.91 -2.61
C ASP A 26 -5.04 8.48 -1.79
N GLU A 27 -5.34 8.22 -0.54
CA GLU A 27 -4.34 7.75 0.38
C GLU A 27 -3.90 6.33 0.00
N ILE A 28 -2.61 6.02 0.17
CA ILE A 28 -2.13 4.64 0.00
C ILE A 28 -2.90 3.74 0.99
N LEU A 29 -3.71 2.84 0.44
CA LEU A 29 -4.40 1.78 1.17
C LEU A 29 -3.43 0.62 1.36
N GLU A 30 -3.04 0.36 2.61
CA GLU A 30 -2.27 -0.84 2.96
C GLU A 30 -3.25 -2.00 3.14
N SER A 31 -2.99 -3.13 2.48
CA SER A 31 -3.81 -4.33 2.63
C SER A 31 -2.97 -5.59 2.43
N GLU A 32 -2.92 -6.41 3.48
CA GLU A 32 -2.10 -7.63 3.54
C GLU A 32 -2.44 -8.62 2.41
N PHE A 33 -3.69 -8.60 1.92
CA PHE A 33 -4.15 -9.45 0.83
C PHE A 33 -3.58 -9.05 -0.53
N PHE A 34 -3.17 -7.79 -0.72
CA PHE A 34 -2.68 -7.28 -2.01
C PHE A 34 -1.16 -7.05 -2.04
N ASP A 35 -0.47 -7.27 -0.92
CA ASP A 35 0.98 -7.10 -0.83
C ASP A 35 1.75 -8.14 -1.66
N THR A 36 1.21 -9.36 -1.78
CA THR A 36 1.84 -10.43 -2.56
C THR A 36 0.81 -11.21 -3.37
N ARG A 37 1.28 -11.79 -4.49
CA ARG A 37 0.46 -12.72 -5.28
C ARG A 37 -0.09 -13.87 -4.44
N GLN A 38 0.69 -14.39 -3.50
CA GLN A 38 0.30 -15.52 -2.67
C GLN A 38 -0.83 -15.16 -1.69
N ALA A 39 -0.76 -13.98 -1.08
CA ALA A 39 -1.81 -13.50 -0.18
C ALA A 39 -3.14 -13.31 -0.91
N PHE A 40 -3.11 -12.71 -2.11
CA PHE A 40 -4.31 -12.54 -2.92
C PHE A 40 -4.92 -13.88 -3.36
N LEU A 41 -4.07 -14.84 -3.75
CA LEU A 41 -4.54 -16.19 -4.08
C LEU A 41 -5.18 -16.89 -2.88
N SER A 42 -4.63 -16.74 -1.69
CA SER A 42 -5.16 -17.33 -0.45
C SER A 42 -6.54 -16.74 -0.11
N LEU A 43 -6.72 -15.42 -0.28
CA LEU A 43 -8.03 -14.76 -0.14
C LEU A 43 -9.06 -15.35 -1.10
N CYS A 44 -8.71 -15.45 -2.38
CA CYS A 44 -9.61 -15.96 -3.41
C CYS A 44 -9.96 -17.44 -3.19
N GLN A 45 -9.00 -18.26 -2.79
CA GLN A 45 -9.22 -19.69 -2.53
C GLN A 45 -10.12 -19.89 -1.31
N GLY A 46 -9.81 -19.26 -0.17
CA GLY A 46 -10.57 -19.46 1.05
C GLY A 46 -12.00 -18.91 0.99
N ASN A 47 -12.25 -17.89 0.14
CA ASN A 47 -13.59 -17.34 -0.09
C ASN A 47 -14.27 -17.85 -1.36
N HIS A 48 -13.67 -18.80 -2.07
CA HIS A 48 -14.20 -19.36 -3.31
C HIS A 48 -14.53 -18.29 -4.38
N TYR A 49 -13.70 -17.25 -4.49
CA TYR A 49 -13.84 -16.23 -5.51
C TYR A 49 -13.50 -16.81 -6.88
N GLN A 50 -14.50 -16.81 -7.77
CA GLN A 50 -14.43 -17.41 -9.09
C GLN A 50 -14.64 -16.36 -10.19
N TYR A 51 -14.04 -16.61 -11.36
CA TYR A 51 -14.06 -15.72 -12.53
C TYR A 51 -14.48 -16.45 -13.83
N ASP A 52 -15.02 -17.66 -13.71
CA ASP A 52 -15.47 -18.53 -14.82
C ASP A 52 -16.75 -18.02 -15.50
N THR A 53 -17.57 -17.24 -14.80
CA THR A 53 -18.77 -16.60 -15.37
C THR A 53 -18.80 -15.11 -15.04
N LEU A 54 -19.47 -14.31 -15.88
CA LEU A 54 -19.60 -12.87 -15.65
C LEU A 54 -20.25 -12.55 -14.29
N ARG A 55 -21.25 -13.33 -13.87
CA ARG A 55 -21.91 -13.17 -12.57
C ARG A 55 -20.92 -13.36 -11.42
N ARG A 56 -20.16 -14.44 -11.44
CA ARG A 56 -19.16 -14.75 -10.41
C ARG A 56 -18.02 -13.75 -10.42
N ALA A 57 -17.53 -13.36 -11.59
CA ALA A 57 -16.50 -12.33 -11.73
C ALA A 57 -16.94 -10.99 -11.12
N LYS A 58 -18.18 -10.56 -11.37
CA LYS A 58 -18.73 -9.33 -10.77
C LYS A 58 -18.77 -9.41 -9.24
N HIS A 59 -19.26 -10.52 -8.69
CA HIS A 59 -19.31 -10.73 -7.24
C HIS A 59 -17.92 -10.77 -6.62
N SER A 60 -17.01 -11.58 -7.16
CA SER A 60 -15.63 -11.70 -6.70
C SER A 60 -14.91 -10.36 -6.71
N SER A 61 -15.00 -9.59 -7.81
CA SER A 61 -14.43 -8.24 -7.88
C SER A 61 -15.06 -7.27 -6.88
N MET A 62 -16.37 -7.33 -6.66
CA MET A 62 -17.06 -6.51 -5.66
C MET A 62 -16.59 -6.84 -4.24
N MET A 63 -16.40 -8.12 -3.90
CA MET A 63 -15.89 -8.54 -2.60
C MET A 63 -14.43 -8.13 -2.39
N VAL A 64 -13.61 -8.24 -3.43
CA VAL A 64 -12.22 -7.75 -3.43
C VAL A 64 -12.18 -6.24 -3.16
N LEU A 65 -13.05 -5.47 -3.81
CA LEU A 65 -13.19 -4.03 -3.54
C LEU A 65 -13.69 -3.75 -2.12
N TYR A 66 -14.65 -4.54 -1.62
CA TYR A 66 -15.11 -4.43 -0.24
C TYR A 66 -13.95 -4.60 0.74
N HIS A 67 -13.11 -5.63 0.60
CA HIS A 67 -11.95 -5.85 1.47
C HIS A 67 -10.86 -4.78 1.30
N LEU A 68 -10.76 -4.15 0.12
CA LEU A 68 -9.86 -3.02 -0.10
C LEU A 68 -10.31 -1.77 0.68
N HIS A 69 -11.62 -1.50 0.71
CA HIS A 69 -12.19 -0.36 1.42
C HIS A 69 -12.46 -0.63 2.91
N ASN A 70 -12.46 -1.90 3.32
CA ASN A 70 -12.70 -2.34 4.70
C ASN A 70 -11.57 -3.30 5.13
N PRO A 71 -10.32 -2.83 5.26
CA PRO A 71 -9.16 -3.69 5.50
C PRO A 71 -9.20 -4.42 6.86
N THR A 72 -10.03 -3.95 7.79
CA THR A 72 -10.21 -4.54 9.13
C THR A 72 -11.33 -5.58 9.19
N ALA A 73 -12.15 -5.64 8.13
CA ALA A 73 -13.22 -6.62 8.02
C ALA A 73 -12.59 -8.02 7.91
N PRO A 74 -13.12 -9.00 8.67
CA PRO A 74 -12.61 -10.37 8.60
C PRO A 74 -12.78 -10.92 7.18
N ALA A 75 -11.68 -11.34 6.58
CA ALA A 75 -11.68 -11.96 5.26
C ALA A 75 -12.09 -13.44 5.29
N PHE A 76 -12.13 -14.03 6.48
CA PHE A 76 -12.53 -15.43 6.67
C PHE A 76 -13.52 -15.50 7.82
N VAL A 77 -14.47 -16.43 7.68
CA VAL A 77 -15.47 -16.69 8.71
C VAL A 77 -14.79 -17.33 9.91
N ILE A 78 -15.08 -16.80 11.10
CA ILE A 78 -14.60 -17.37 12.36
C ILE A 78 -15.69 -18.30 12.89
N THR A 79 -15.31 -19.49 13.34
CA THR A 79 -16.27 -20.49 13.86
C THR A 79 -16.08 -20.70 15.36
N CYS A 80 -17.18 -20.95 16.07
CA CYS A 80 -17.15 -21.22 17.50
C CYS A 80 -16.62 -22.63 17.78
N CYS A 81 -15.62 -22.77 18.65
CA CYS A 81 -15.04 -24.06 19.01
C CYS A 81 -16.05 -25.00 19.68
N ILE A 82 -17.07 -24.45 20.35
CA ILE A 82 -18.05 -25.21 21.13
C ILE A 82 -19.22 -25.65 20.24
N CYS A 83 -19.98 -24.70 19.67
CA CYS A 83 -21.17 -25.02 18.89
C CYS A 83 -20.91 -25.21 17.39
N ARG A 84 -19.69 -24.94 16.90
CA ARG A 84 -19.29 -25.03 15.49
C ARG A 84 -20.04 -24.11 14.52
N LEU A 85 -20.85 -23.19 15.05
CA LEU A 85 -21.52 -22.15 14.25
C LEU A 85 -20.60 -20.97 13.99
N ASP A 86 -20.87 -20.26 12.91
CA ASP A 86 -20.20 -19.02 12.56
C ASP A 86 -20.42 -17.95 13.64
N ILE A 87 -19.34 -17.24 13.97
CA ILE A 87 -19.36 -16.14 14.93
C ILE A 87 -19.54 -14.84 14.16
N GLU A 88 -20.63 -14.12 14.45
CA GLU A 88 -20.85 -12.78 13.91
C GLU A 88 -19.75 -11.81 14.39
N THR A 89 -19.41 -10.85 13.53
CA THR A 89 -18.32 -9.90 13.82
C THR A 89 -18.62 -9.10 15.09
N GLY A 90 -17.70 -9.11 16.06
CA GLY A 90 -17.85 -8.44 17.36
C GLY A 90 -18.70 -9.19 18.39
N GLN A 91 -19.21 -10.39 18.05
CA GLN A 91 -20.01 -11.23 18.96
C GLN A 91 -19.29 -12.51 19.40
N GLY A 92 -17.96 -12.43 19.49
CA GLY A 92 -17.08 -13.55 19.85
C GLY A 92 -16.10 -13.20 20.96
N TRP A 93 -15.50 -14.23 21.52
CA TRP A 93 -14.42 -14.16 22.49
C TRP A 93 -13.27 -15.03 22.02
N ARG A 94 -12.06 -14.48 22.03
CA ARG A 94 -10.82 -15.12 21.56
C ARG A 94 -9.85 -15.33 22.71
N CYS A 95 -9.07 -16.40 22.63
CA CYS A 95 -7.85 -16.54 23.42
C CYS A 95 -6.67 -15.92 22.66
N GLU A 96 -5.93 -14.99 23.28
CA GLU A 96 -4.69 -14.43 22.69
C GLU A 96 -3.50 -15.40 22.81
N THR A 97 -3.61 -16.44 23.64
CA THR A 97 -2.53 -17.42 23.89
C THR A 97 -2.67 -18.67 23.01
N CYS A 98 -3.89 -19.15 22.82
CA CYS A 98 -4.19 -20.35 22.04
C CYS A 98 -4.62 -19.95 20.62
N PRO A 99 -3.88 -20.37 19.57
CA PRO A 99 -4.31 -20.18 18.20
C PRO A 99 -5.69 -20.80 17.96
N ASP A 100 -6.54 -20.10 17.21
CA ASP A 100 -7.84 -20.58 16.72
C ASP A 100 -8.83 -21.01 17.81
N TYR A 101 -8.70 -20.49 19.03
CA TYR A 101 -9.69 -20.67 20.09
C TYR A 101 -10.64 -19.48 20.17
N ASP A 102 -11.79 -19.61 19.51
CA ASP A 102 -12.86 -18.61 19.44
C ASP A 102 -14.18 -19.21 19.94
N VAL A 103 -14.92 -18.47 20.76
CA VAL A 103 -16.25 -18.88 21.25
C VAL A 103 -17.27 -17.76 21.05
N CYS A 104 -18.50 -18.09 20.64
CA CYS A 104 -19.55 -17.09 20.50
C CYS A 104 -20.05 -16.59 21.87
N ASN A 105 -20.67 -15.42 21.91
CA ASN A 105 -21.27 -14.85 23.12
C ASN A 105 -22.20 -15.82 23.86
N ALA A 106 -23.03 -16.57 23.14
CA ALA A 106 -23.96 -17.53 23.74
C ALA A 106 -23.21 -18.66 24.48
N CYS A 107 -22.20 -19.26 23.84
CA CYS A 107 -21.39 -20.30 24.48
C CYS A 107 -20.55 -19.74 25.64
N TYR A 108 -20.12 -18.47 25.52
CA TYR A 108 -19.40 -17.79 26.59
C TYR A 108 -20.27 -17.57 27.84
N GLN A 109 -21.49 -17.08 27.65
CA GLN A 109 -22.43 -16.81 28.75
C GLN A 109 -23.00 -18.07 29.38
N ASN A 110 -23.17 -19.15 28.61
CA ASN A 110 -23.70 -20.42 29.10
C ASN A 110 -22.70 -21.18 30.00
N GLY A 111 -21.48 -20.69 30.19
CA GLY A 111 -20.51 -21.25 31.13
C GLY A 111 -19.94 -22.62 30.71
N VAL A 112 -20.10 -23.03 29.46
CA VAL A 112 -19.56 -24.30 28.90
C VAL A 112 -18.08 -24.14 28.51
N ILE A 113 -17.37 -23.18 29.10
CA ILE A 113 -15.97 -22.88 28.76
C ILE A 113 -15.07 -23.57 29.78
N ASP A 114 -14.51 -24.70 29.38
CA ASP A 114 -13.35 -25.28 30.04
C ASP A 114 -12.09 -24.90 29.25
N HIS A 115 -11.59 -23.68 29.49
CA HIS A 115 -10.39 -23.16 28.85
C HIS A 115 -9.50 -22.44 29.87
N PRO A 116 -8.21 -22.80 30.00
CA PRO A 116 -7.35 -22.31 31.08
C PRO A 116 -6.89 -20.85 30.92
N HIS A 117 -7.06 -20.24 29.75
CA HIS A 117 -6.66 -18.86 29.48
C HIS A 117 -7.86 -17.90 29.50
N LYS A 118 -7.61 -16.67 29.93
CA LYS A 118 -8.60 -15.59 29.88
C LYS A 118 -8.94 -15.26 28.43
N LEU A 119 -10.23 -15.19 28.12
CA LEU A 119 -10.72 -14.76 26.82
C LEU A 119 -10.90 -13.24 26.76
N THR A 120 -10.57 -12.66 25.61
CA THR A 120 -10.79 -11.25 25.27
C THR A 120 -11.93 -11.15 24.25
N ASN A 121 -12.73 -10.09 24.32
CA ASN A 121 -13.80 -9.89 23.35
C ASN A 121 -13.21 -9.55 21.97
N HIS A 122 -13.84 -10.05 20.90
CA HIS A 122 -13.45 -9.70 19.55
C HIS A 122 -13.67 -8.20 19.35
N PRO A 123 -12.63 -7.43 18.98
CA PRO A 123 -12.81 -6.02 18.71
C PRO A 123 -13.83 -5.85 17.58
N THR A 124 -14.71 -4.86 17.72
CA THR A 124 -15.67 -4.54 16.66
C THR A 124 -14.94 -4.01 15.42
N ILE A 125 -15.61 -3.96 14.27
CA ILE A 125 -15.04 -3.36 13.06
C ILE A 125 -14.62 -1.90 13.35
N ALA A 126 -15.44 -1.16 14.09
CA ALA A 126 -15.16 0.21 14.47
C ALA A 126 -13.90 0.33 15.35
N ASP A 127 -13.71 -0.59 16.31
CA ASP A 127 -12.52 -0.60 17.17
C ASP A 127 -11.25 -0.91 16.37
N ARG A 128 -11.32 -1.89 15.46
CA ARG A 128 -10.21 -2.23 14.57
C ARG A 128 -9.87 -1.08 13.63
N ASP A 129 -10.87 -0.41 13.07
CA ASP A 129 -10.68 0.77 12.21
C ASP A 129 -10.04 1.91 12.98
N ALA A 130 -10.50 2.17 14.22
CA ALA A 130 -9.93 3.18 15.08
C ALA A 130 -8.46 2.88 15.40
N GLN A 131 -8.14 1.65 15.79
CA GLN A 131 -6.76 1.21 16.07
C GLN A 131 -5.86 1.30 14.84
N ASN A 132 -6.33 0.85 13.67
CA ASN A 132 -5.55 0.91 12.44
C ASN A 132 -5.32 2.37 12.00
N LYS A 133 -6.35 3.22 12.10
CA LYS A 133 -6.25 4.66 11.84
C LYS A 133 -5.26 5.32 12.78
N GLU A 134 -5.31 5.01 14.07
CA GLU A 134 -4.38 5.53 15.07
C GLU A 134 -2.94 5.08 14.77
N ALA A 135 -2.70 3.78 14.56
CA ALA A 135 -1.39 3.24 14.21
C ALA A 135 -0.83 3.89 12.94
N ARG A 136 -1.68 4.10 11.92
CA ARG A 136 -1.31 4.80 10.69
C ARG A 136 -0.96 6.26 10.95
N GLN A 137 -1.76 6.98 11.74
CA GLN A 137 -1.46 8.35 12.13
C GLN A 137 -0.14 8.46 12.90
N GLN A 138 0.12 7.55 13.85
CA GLN A 138 1.38 7.48 14.59
C GLN A 138 2.57 7.26 13.65
N ARG A 139 2.46 6.34 12.68
CA ARG A 139 3.48 6.10 11.65
C ARG A 139 3.75 7.36 10.81
N VAL A 140 2.70 8.06 10.37
CA VAL A 140 2.83 9.33 9.62
C VAL A 140 3.53 10.41 10.45
N VAL A 141 3.14 10.57 11.71
CA VAL A 141 3.78 11.54 12.62
C VAL A 141 5.25 11.19 12.85
N GLN A 142 5.57 9.92 13.07
CA GLN A 142 6.94 9.45 13.24
C GLN A 142 7.78 9.70 11.98
N LEU A 143 7.24 9.44 10.80
CA LEU A 143 7.89 9.73 9.52
C LEU A 143 8.18 11.23 9.37
N ARG A 144 7.20 12.10 9.68
CA ARG A 144 7.40 13.57 9.64
C ARG A 144 8.53 14.01 10.57
N LYS A 145 8.51 13.57 11.83
CA LYS A 145 9.58 13.86 12.81
C LYS A 145 10.95 13.37 12.32
N MET A 146 11.00 12.21 11.69
CA MET A 146 12.24 11.66 11.12
C MET A 146 12.77 12.51 9.95
N LEU A 147 11.89 13.01 9.09
CA LEU A 147 12.26 13.91 7.99
C LEU A 147 12.71 15.28 8.50
N GLU A 148 12.04 15.85 9.50
CA GLU A 148 12.45 17.09 10.17
C GLU A 148 13.83 16.96 10.82
N LEU A 149 14.06 15.85 11.53
CA LEU A 149 15.36 15.53 12.10
C LEU A 149 16.47 15.48 11.03
N LEU A 150 16.17 14.92 9.84
CA LEU A 150 17.12 14.84 8.74
C LEU A 150 17.51 16.24 8.21
N VAL A 151 16.52 17.12 8.03
CA VAL A 151 16.72 18.51 7.61
C VAL A 151 17.47 19.32 8.67
N HIS A 152 17.12 19.14 9.94
CA HIS A 152 17.83 19.76 11.05
C HIS A 152 19.29 19.30 11.08
N ALA A 153 19.54 17.99 11.04
CA ALA A 153 20.88 17.44 11.17
C ALA A 153 21.82 17.84 10.02
N SER A 154 21.29 18.08 8.81
CA SER A 154 22.10 18.52 7.66
C SER A 154 22.58 19.97 7.77
N GLN A 155 21.86 20.82 8.51
CA GLN A 155 22.18 22.23 8.68
C GLN A 155 22.78 22.56 10.05
N CYS A 156 22.57 21.67 11.03
CA CYS A 156 23.01 21.89 12.40
C CYS A 156 24.54 21.86 12.51
N ARG A 157 25.14 22.95 12.99
CA ARG A 157 26.59 23.08 13.23
C ARG A 157 26.99 22.86 14.70
N SER A 158 26.03 22.85 15.62
CA SER A 158 26.31 22.69 17.05
C SER A 158 26.85 21.29 17.38
N PRO A 159 28.01 21.17 18.07
CA PRO A 159 28.53 19.90 18.55
C PRO A 159 27.74 19.36 19.75
N THR A 160 27.12 20.25 20.53
CA THR A 160 26.35 19.94 21.75
C THR A 160 24.83 19.99 21.55
N CYS A 161 24.35 19.87 20.31
CA CYS A 161 22.94 19.94 19.98
C CYS A 161 22.07 19.00 20.85
N GLN A 162 21.00 19.57 21.42
CA GLN A 162 20.04 18.86 22.28
C GLN A 162 18.88 18.22 21.49
N TYR A 163 18.77 18.52 20.18
CA TYR A 163 17.71 17.95 19.36
C TYR A 163 17.83 16.41 19.34
N PRO A 164 16.77 15.65 19.67
CA PRO A 164 16.84 14.21 19.82
C PRO A 164 17.45 13.52 18.60
N ASN A 165 18.40 12.62 18.82
CA ASN A 165 19.08 11.84 17.77
C ASN A 165 19.86 12.65 16.69
N CYS A 166 19.98 13.98 16.81
CA CYS A 166 20.75 14.81 15.86
C CYS A 166 22.20 14.33 15.70
N ARG A 167 22.89 14.03 16.81
CA ARG A 167 24.27 13.50 16.79
C ARG A 167 24.39 12.19 16.02
N LYS A 168 23.40 11.29 16.11
CA LYS A 168 23.38 10.01 15.40
C LYS A 168 23.27 10.22 13.89
N VAL A 169 22.35 11.10 13.47
CA VAL A 169 22.14 11.41 12.04
C VAL A 169 23.36 12.13 11.44
N LYS A 170 23.97 13.07 12.18
CA LYS A 170 25.27 13.65 11.77
C LYS A 170 26.37 12.61 11.64
N GLY A 171 26.39 11.61 12.51
CA GLY A 171 27.29 10.45 12.41
C GLY A 171 27.10 9.68 11.10
N LEU A 172 25.85 9.44 10.69
CA LEU A 172 25.53 8.80 9.41
C LEU A 172 26.06 9.62 8.23
N PHE A 173 25.89 10.94 8.22
CA PHE A 173 26.43 11.80 7.15
C PHE A 173 27.96 11.75 7.08
N ARG A 174 28.65 11.88 8.22
CA ARG A 174 30.12 11.77 8.27
C ARG A 174 30.61 10.42 7.76
N HIS A 175 29.97 9.33 8.21
CA HIS A 175 30.25 7.99 7.71
C HIS A 175 30.03 7.91 6.19
N GLY A 176 28.91 8.43 5.69
CA GLY A 176 28.59 8.44 4.27
C GLY A 176 29.63 9.14 3.40
N ILE A 177 30.27 10.20 3.90
CA ILE A 177 31.34 10.92 3.19
C ILE A 177 32.62 10.07 3.13
N GLN A 178 32.96 9.38 4.22
CA GLN A 178 34.24 8.68 4.40
C GLN A 178 34.22 7.20 3.97
N CYS A 179 33.04 6.59 3.88
CA CYS A 179 32.89 5.15 3.64
C CYS A 179 33.20 4.78 2.17
N ARG A 180 34.22 3.94 1.97
CA ARG A 180 34.63 3.42 0.65
C ARG A 180 33.78 2.24 0.18
N THR A 181 33.29 1.41 1.10
CA THR A 181 32.44 0.24 0.79
C THR A 181 31.10 0.64 0.19
N ARG A 182 30.55 1.81 0.59
CA ARG A 182 29.26 2.37 0.11
C ARG A 182 28.08 1.40 0.30
N ALA A 183 26.89 1.85 -0.08
CA ALA A 183 25.69 1.00 -0.04
C ALA A 183 25.77 -0.14 -1.06
N SER A 184 26.37 0.12 -2.24
CA SER A 184 26.57 -0.85 -3.32
C SER A 184 27.48 -2.01 -2.92
N GLY A 185 28.55 -1.76 -2.15
CA GLY A 185 29.40 -2.79 -1.58
C GLY A 185 28.89 -3.40 -0.27
N GLY A 186 27.63 -3.12 0.11
CA GLY A 186 26.97 -3.81 1.23
C GLY A 186 27.02 -3.12 2.60
N CYS A 187 27.57 -1.92 2.73
CA CYS A 187 27.67 -1.25 4.04
C CYS A 187 26.28 -0.91 4.64
N GLY A 188 25.98 -1.45 5.82
CA GLY A 188 24.69 -1.28 6.49
C GLY A 188 24.36 0.17 6.89
N LEU A 189 25.36 0.95 7.32
CA LEU A 189 25.15 2.37 7.65
C LEU A 189 24.86 3.20 6.40
N CYS A 190 25.56 2.94 5.29
CA CYS A 190 25.26 3.58 4.02
C CYS A 190 23.87 3.19 3.49
N LYS A 191 23.44 1.93 3.64
CA LYS A 191 22.08 1.51 3.27
C LYS A 191 21.01 2.27 4.07
N LYS A 192 21.17 2.38 5.39
CA LYS A 192 20.26 3.16 6.26
C LYS A 192 20.22 4.63 5.89
N MET A 193 21.40 5.25 5.71
CA MET A 193 21.49 6.65 5.29
C MET A 193 20.81 6.85 3.92
N TRP A 194 21.05 5.96 2.97
CA TRP A 194 20.48 6.04 1.63
C TRP A 194 18.96 5.97 1.65
N TYR A 195 18.39 5.05 2.44
CA TYR A 195 16.96 4.94 2.64
C TYR A 195 16.34 6.24 3.16
N LEU A 196 16.94 6.86 4.19
CA LEU A 196 16.47 8.14 4.73
C LEU A 196 16.50 9.28 3.69
N LEU A 197 17.59 9.35 2.92
CA LEU A 197 17.73 10.34 1.86
C LEU A 197 16.69 10.13 0.75
N GLN A 198 16.41 8.87 0.37
CA GLN A 198 15.37 8.55 -0.61
C GLN A 198 13.97 8.93 -0.14
N LEU A 199 13.62 8.61 1.12
CA LEU A 199 12.35 9.03 1.71
C LEU A 199 12.20 10.55 1.69
N HIS A 200 13.24 11.26 2.09
CA HIS A 200 13.23 12.72 2.05
C HIS A 200 13.08 13.26 0.63
N ALA A 201 13.86 12.78 -0.35
CA ALA A 201 13.79 13.27 -1.72
C ALA A 201 12.40 13.11 -2.35
N ARG A 202 11.68 12.01 -2.04
CA ARG A 202 10.29 11.79 -2.49
C ARG A 202 9.30 12.77 -1.88
N ALA A 203 9.47 13.11 -0.60
CA ALA A 203 8.57 14.01 0.14
C ALA A 203 8.94 15.50 0.00
N CYS A 204 10.18 15.81 -0.35
CA CYS A 204 10.72 17.17 -0.35
C CYS A 204 10.20 17.97 -1.56
N LYS A 205 9.64 19.15 -1.29
CA LYS A 205 9.18 20.09 -2.32
C LYS A 205 10.12 21.27 -2.57
N GLU A 206 11.11 21.46 -1.69
CA GLU A 206 12.10 22.54 -1.81
C GLU A 206 13.02 22.38 -3.03
N SER A 207 13.18 23.44 -3.81
CA SER A 207 14.14 23.51 -4.92
C SER A 207 15.58 23.53 -4.40
N GLU A 208 15.87 24.42 -3.45
CA GLU A 208 17.17 24.59 -2.80
C GLU A 208 17.24 23.84 -1.47
N CYS A 209 17.23 22.51 -1.56
CA CYS A 209 17.28 21.65 -0.38
C CYS A 209 18.71 21.41 0.13
N HIS A 210 18.95 21.70 1.42
CA HIS A 210 20.25 21.51 2.08
C HIS A 210 20.54 20.07 2.51
N VAL A 211 19.60 19.13 2.33
CA VAL A 211 19.84 17.72 2.65
C VAL A 211 20.76 17.11 1.58
N PRO A 212 21.88 16.47 1.97
CA PRO A 212 22.85 15.95 1.02
C PRO A 212 22.22 15.02 -0.01
N ARG A 213 22.54 15.22 -1.29
CA ARG A 213 22.09 14.39 -2.42
C ARG A 213 20.57 14.36 -2.65
N CYS A 214 19.80 15.22 -2.00
CA CYS A 214 18.36 15.34 -2.22
C CYS A 214 18.06 15.68 -3.69
N ARG A 215 18.77 16.65 -4.27
CA ARG A 215 18.64 17.06 -5.67
C ARG A 215 18.90 15.91 -6.65
N ASP A 216 20.03 15.22 -6.51
CA ASP A 216 20.41 14.11 -7.38
C ASP A 216 19.38 12.98 -7.34
N LEU A 217 18.87 12.69 -6.14
CA LEU A 217 17.83 11.70 -5.91
C LEU A 217 16.51 12.09 -6.56
N LYS A 218 16.06 13.34 -6.41
CA LYS A 218 14.84 13.85 -7.08
C LYS A 218 14.94 13.71 -8.59
N GLU A 219 16.08 14.10 -9.16
CA GLU A 219 16.32 14.00 -10.60
C GLU A 219 16.32 12.54 -11.07
N HIS A 220 16.96 11.64 -10.31
CA HIS A 220 16.94 10.21 -10.61
C HIS A 220 15.52 9.63 -10.57
N VAL A 221 14.72 9.96 -9.55
CA VAL A 221 13.32 9.53 -9.45
C VAL A 221 12.50 10.08 -10.62
N ARG A 222 12.68 11.35 -10.98
CA ARG A 222 11.98 11.98 -12.12
C ARG A 222 12.30 11.27 -13.44
N ARG A 223 13.57 10.92 -13.69
CA ARG A 223 13.99 10.17 -14.88
C ARG A 223 13.35 8.78 -14.94
N LEU A 224 13.35 8.06 -13.82
CA LEU A 224 12.72 6.74 -13.74
C LEU A 224 11.22 6.81 -14.02
N GLN A 225 10.53 7.81 -13.46
CA GLN A 225 9.10 8.03 -13.70
C GLN A 225 8.83 8.29 -15.19
N GLN A 226 9.58 9.22 -15.80
CA GLN A 226 9.45 9.54 -17.23
C GLN A 226 9.70 8.32 -18.13
N GLN A 227 10.69 7.48 -17.80
CA GLN A 227 10.97 6.26 -18.55
C GLN A 227 9.83 5.24 -18.42
N SER A 228 9.29 5.05 -17.21
CA SER A 228 8.14 4.19 -16.96
C SER A 228 6.90 4.64 -17.72
N ASP A 229 6.58 5.93 -17.65
CA ASP A 229 5.44 6.50 -18.35
C ASP A 229 5.58 6.39 -19.87
N SER A 230 6.77 6.61 -20.40
CA SER A 230 7.07 6.45 -21.82
C SER A 230 6.87 5.00 -22.28
N ARG A 231 7.35 4.02 -21.50
CA ARG A 231 7.13 2.58 -21.78
C ARG A 231 5.64 2.22 -21.73
N ARG A 232 4.91 2.74 -20.73
CA ARG A 232 3.47 2.51 -20.60
C ARG A 232 2.71 3.09 -21.79
N ARG A 233 3.00 4.34 -22.17
CA ARG A 233 2.39 4.99 -23.35
C ARG A 233 2.68 4.20 -24.64
N ALA A 234 3.92 3.75 -24.84
CA ALA A 234 4.28 2.93 -25.99
C ALA A 234 3.53 1.58 -26.05
N ALA A 235 3.41 0.88 -24.92
CA ALA A 235 2.69 -0.38 -24.83
C ALA A 235 1.19 -0.23 -25.14
N VAL A 236 0.56 0.83 -24.64
CA VAL A 236 -0.85 1.13 -24.92
C VAL A 236 -1.05 1.46 -26.41
N MET A 237 -0.16 2.27 -27.00
CA MET A 237 -0.23 2.60 -28.43
C MET A 237 -0.06 1.37 -29.31
N GLU A 238 0.82 0.45 -28.95
CA GLU A 238 1.00 -0.81 -29.69
C GLU A 238 -0.24 -1.73 -29.57
N MET A 239 -0.82 -1.86 -28.38
CA MET A 239 -2.06 -2.62 -28.19
C MET A 239 -3.21 -2.06 -29.05
N MET A 240 -3.36 -0.74 -29.11
CA MET A 240 -4.37 -0.09 -29.96
C MET A 240 -4.11 -0.33 -31.44
N ARG A 241 -2.84 -0.32 -31.87
CA ARG A 241 -2.45 -0.62 -33.26
C ARG A 241 -2.78 -2.06 -33.64
N GLN A 242 -2.55 -3.02 -32.74
CA GLN A 242 -2.87 -4.43 -32.97
C GLN A 242 -4.38 -4.65 -33.11
N ARG A 243 -5.18 -4.06 -32.21
CA ARG A 243 -6.65 -4.11 -32.31
C ARG A 243 -7.18 -3.51 -33.61
N ALA A 244 -6.61 -2.39 -34.07
CA ALA A 244 -7.02 -1.78 -35.33
C ALA A 244 -6.74 -2.68 -36.55
N LYS A 245 -5.62 -3.43 -36.52
CA LYS A 245 -5.31 -4.44 -37.55
C LYS A 245 -6.29 -5.61 -37.50
N GLU A 246 -6.56 -6.16 -36.32
CA GLU A 246 -7.52 -7.27 -36.16
C GLU A 246 -8.94 -6.91 -36.64
N VAL A 247 -9.37 -5.67 -36.43
CA VAL A 247 -10.68 -5.20 -36.95
C VAL A 247 -10.65 -5.05 -38.47
N ALA A 248 -9.55 -4.55 -39.04
CA ALA A 248 -9.40 -4.40 -40.49
C ALA A 248 -9.29 -5.74 -41.22
N ASP A 249 -8.62 -6.74 -40.61
CA ASP A 249 -8.46 -8.09 -41.17
C ASP A 249 -9.74 -8.93 -41.06
N ASN A 250 -10.66 -8.56 -40.15
CA ASN A 250 -11.97 -9.21 -39.97
C ASN A 250 -13.14 -8.48 -40.68
N SER A 251 -12.86 -7.43 -41.45
CA SER A 251 -13.84 -6.65 -42.23
C SER A 251 -13.70 -6.92 -43.74
#